data_AF-A0A7L1ZX87-F1
#
_entry.id   AF-A0A7L1ZX87-F1
#
_cell.length_a   1.000
_cell.length_b   1.000
_cell.length_c   1.000
_cell.angle_alpha   90.00
_cell.angle_beta   90.00
_cell.angle_gamma   90.00
#
_symmetry.space_group_name_H-M   'P 1'
#
loop_
_entity.id
_entity.type
_entity.pdbx_description
1 polymer ?
#
loop_
_entity_poly.entity_id
_entity_poly.type
_entity_poly.pdbx_seq_one_letter_code
_entity_poly.pdbx_strand_id
1 'polypeptide(L)'
;GHYISVDTSYKGEKAVLSSPDLYSEEWSCVRLIYQIATTSDTSPDPARLNLYLRQEGESFDRLLWSAKEPSDSWLIASLDLMNSTKKYKLVLEGEIGQDKSTSIAVFEIKITSGYCIECDFEENHLCGYVNRWNPNVNWFVGGGNIRNSQSILPKDHTLNSALGHYMYVDSVYVKHFQEVAQLISPKTMAPISGCLSFYYQLKQESSIVFTVYLRDMSGFYEEIWKTDNALNADWALAEVDFNAPYPMEVIFEVAFNSAKGGYVALDDISFSPVYCSNQTGTPFNPVNAGCNFEEDLCNFYQDHKDGPGWSRVKVKRNVYRAGDHTTGFGYYLLANTKFTSQPGYIGRLYGPTLPGNLQFCLRFYYALYGFFKMSGSLAVYIFEENHVVQEKIWSVLDSPKGVWTQAEISFKKPMPCKVVFVSWCKSFWDCGLVALDDISLSLGSCQAADLLLPSPGECTFEKDECVFTQKKRGRGSWHRKRGPTPTSYTGPRGDHTTGVGYYMYIEASNMVYGQRAYLVSRPLRGTSGKQCLTFFYHMYGAGTGLLSVYLKKEGDDEEIPLWRRTGEQSISWLRGLIEYESDTNYQIIFEAIRGVSIRSDTAIDDILFQAGPCLEVEEIQFSSGYPDSLNEIEY
;
A
#
# COMPACT_ATOMS: atom_id res chain seq x y z
N GLY A 1 -3.47 -18.76 -33.20
CA GLY A 1 -2.99 -17.39 -32.95
C GLY A 1 -1.50 -17.41 -32.75
N HIS A 2 -0.85 -16.26 -32.82
CA HIS A 2 0.55 -16.10 -32.40
C HIS A 2 0.55 -15.63 -30.93
N TYR A 3 1.50 -16.11 -30.13
CA TYR A 3 1.74 -15.64 -28.76
C TYR A 3 3.24 -15.52 -28.55
N ILE A 4 3.64 -14.75 -27.54
CA ILE A 4 5.02 -14.69 -27.08
C ILE A 4 5.16 -15.55 -25.83
N SER A 5 6.29 -16.24 -25.68
CA SER A 5 6.54 -17.03 -24.48
C SER A 5 8.01 -16.98 -24.08
N VAL A 6 8.24 -17.11 -22.78
CA VAL A 6 9.54 -17.40 -22.20
C VAL A 6 9.41 -18.75 -21.48
N ASP A 7 10.42 -19.60 -21.62
CA ASP A 7 10.48 -20.92 -21.00
C ASP A 7 11.89 -21.23 -20.46
N THR A 8 12.08 -22.43 -19.94
CA THR A 8 13.33 -22.86 -19.31
C THR A 8 14.50 -23.09 -20.26
N SER A 9 14.28 -23.02 -21.58
CA SER A 9 15.38 -22.98 -22.56
C SER A 9 16.11 -21.64 -22.54
N TYR A 10 15.47 -20.59 -22.02
CA TYR A 10 16.06 -19.27 -21.84
C TYR A 10 17.14 -19.30 -20.76
N LYS A 11 18.36 -18.87 -21.13
CA LYS A 11 19.52 -18.84 -20.24
C LYS A 11 19.66 -17.56 -19.43
N GLY A 12 18.78 -16.58 -19.64
CA GLY A 12 18.78 -15.34 -18.86
C GLY A 12 17.94 -15.50 -17.59
N GLU A 13 18.24 -14.69 -16.58
CA GLU A 13 17.48 -14.69 -15.33
C GLU A 13 16.06 -14.15 -15.54
N LYS A 14 15.87 -13.23 -16.50
CA LYS A 14 14.60 -12.56 -16.80
C LYS A 14 14.42 -12.24 -18.28
N ALA A 15 13.18 -12.28 -18.76
CA ALA A 15 12.81 -11.78 -20.09
C ALA A 15 12.02 -10.48 -19.96
N VAL A 16 12.40 -9.46 -20.72
CA VAL A 16 11.80 -8.11 -20.63
C VAL A 16 11.22 -7.70 -21.98
N LEU A 17 9.97 -7.26 -21.99
CA LEU A 17 9.29 -6.66 -23.12
C LEU A 17 8.87 -5.23 -22.75
N SER A 18 9.30 -4.24 -23.54
CA SER A 18 8.95 -2.84 -23.34
C SER A 18 8.00 -2.36 -24.43
N SER A 19 6.98 -1.61 -24.06
CA SER A 19 6.14 -0.87 -25.01
C SER A 19 6.92 0.27 -25.68
N PRO A 20 6.38 0.83 -26.78
CA PRO A 20 6.73 2.18 -27.24
C PRO A 20 6.47 3.23 -26.16
N ASP A 21 6.94 4.46 -26.38
CA ASP A 21 6.55 5.60 -25.55
C ASP A 21 5.05 5.83 -25.65
N LEU A 22 4.37 5.80 -24.49
CA LEU A 22 2.95 6.05 -24.34
C LEU A 22 2.74 7.44 -23.74
N TYR A 23 1.62 8.05 -24.10
CA TYR A 23 1.16 9.34 -23.61
C TYR A 23 -0.36 9.27 -23.51
N SER A 24 -0.93 9.55 -22.34
CA SER A 24 -2.39 9.52 -22.15
C SER A 24 -2.82 10.67 -21.25
N GLU A 25 -3.53 11.62 -21.85
CA GLU A 25 -4.19 12.72 -21.13
C GLU A 25 -5.47 12.25 -20.41
N GLU A 26 -5.99 11.08 -20.82
CA GLU A 26 -7.19 10.44 -20.28
C GLU A 26 -6.84 9.11 -19.60
N TRP A 27 -7.83 8.52 -18.93
CA TRP A 27 -7.70 7.18 -18.36
C TRP A 27 -7.60 6.13 -19.48
N SER A 28 -6.92 5.02 -19.20
CA SER A 28 -6.84 3.89 -20.11
C SER A 28 -6.90 2.58 -19.36
N CYS A 29 -7.48 1.55 -19.98
CA CYS A 29 -7.48 0.19 -19.47
C CYS A 29 -6.43 -0.65 -20.21
N VAL A 30 -5.55 -1.31 -19.45
CA VAL A 30 -4.66 -2.35 -19.98
C VAL A 30 -5.27 -3.71 -19.69
N ARG A 31 -5.54 -4.49 -20.73
CA ARG A 31 -5.95 -5.89 -20.65
C ARG A 31 -4.81 -6.79 -21.14
N LEU A 32 -4.39 -7.70 -20.28
CA LEU A 32 -3.32 -8.66 -20.53
C LEU A 32 -3.89 -10.08 -20.47
N ILE A 33 -3.77 -10.82 -21.57
CA ILE A 33 -4.12 -12.24 -21.63
C ILE A 33 -2.85 -13.06 -21.53
N TYR A 34 -2.73 -13.81 -20.44
CA TYR A 34 -1.49 -14.50 -20.08
C TYR A 34 -1.75 -15.91 -19.56
N GLN A 35 -0.69 -16.71 -19.52
CA GLN A 35 -0.69 -18.03 -18.91
C GLN A 35 0.66 -18.26 -18.22
N ILE A 36 0.62 -18.76 -16.99
CA ILE A 36 1.78 -19.30 -16.28
C ILE A 36 1.53 -20.80 -16.16
N ALA A 37 2.33 -21.61 -16.84
CA ALA A 37 2.23 -23.07 -16.80
C ALA A 37 3.45 -23.64 -16.09
N THR A 38 3.22 -24.45 -15.05
CA THR A 38 4.26 -25.20 -14.33
C THR A 38 3.79 -26.63 -14.11
N THR A 39 4.73 -27.58 -14.08
CA THR A 39 4.44 -28.96 -13.68
C THR A 39 4.81 -29.24 -12.21
N SER A 40 5.23 -28.21 -11.46
CA SER A 40 5.69 -28.31 -10.08
C SER A 40 4.80 -27.44 -9.19
N ASP A 41 3.98 -28.08 -8.35
CA ASP A 41 3.05 -27.37 -7.45
C ASP A 41 3.75 -26.74 -6.23
N THR A 42 5.03 -27.04 -5.97
CA THR A 42 5.71 -26.70 -4.71
C THR A 42 7.15 -26.22 -4.89
N SER A 43 7.36 -25.23 -5.76
CA SER A 43 8.68 -24.59 -5.90
C SER A 43 8.90 -23.47 -4.88
N PRO A 44 10.09 -23.41 -4.24
CA PRO A 44 10.45 -22.30 -3.37
C PRO A 44 10.62 -20.97 -4.12
N ASP A 45 10.78 -21.00 -5.45
CA ASP A 45 10.92 -19.81 -6.30
C ASP A 45 10.02 -19.94 -7.55
N PRO A 46 8.71 -19.64 -7.41
CA PRO A 46 7.75 -19.79 -8.51
C PRO A 46 7.99 -18.73 -9.58
N ALA A 47 7.67 -19.07 -10.83
CA ALA A 47 7.69 -18.11 -11.92
C ALA A 47 6.73 -16.95 -11.67
N ARG A 48 7.11 -15.77 -12.16
CA ARG A 48 6.36 -14.52 -11.97
C ARG A 48 6.26 -13.76 -13.27
N LEU A 49 5.08 -13.21 -13.54
CA LEU A 49 4.86 -12.22 -14.58
C LEU A 49 4.54 -10.89 -13.92
N ASN A 50 5.43 -9.91 -14.13
CA ASN A 50 5.30 -8.57 -13.57
C ASN A 50 5.01 -7.57 -14.68
N LEU A 51 4.10 -6.63 -14.42
CA LEU A 51 3.86 -5.47 -15.27
C LEU A 51 4.28 -4.21 -14.52
N TYR A 52 5.23 -3.48 -15.10
CA TYR A 52 5.73 -2.23 -14.55
C TYR A 52 5.33 -1.02 -15.42
N LEU A 53 5.17 0.13 -14.77
CA LEU A 53 5.12 1.44 -15.39
C LEU A 53 6.47 2.13 -15.22
N ARG A 54 7.06 2.50 -16.35
CA ARG A 54 8.32 3.23 -16.44
C ARG A 54 8.03 4.66 -16.81
N GLN A 55 8.08 5.58 -15.85
CA GLN A 55 7.82 7.00 -16.08
C GLN A 55 9.09 7.77 -16.47
N GLU A 56 8.93 8.73 -17.38
CA GLU A 56 10.01 9.63 -17.78
C GLU A 56 10.46 10.51 -16.59
N GLY A 57 11.78 10.57 -16.36
CA GLY A 57 12.41 11.31 -15.26
C GLY A 57 12.53 10.54 -13.94
N GLU A 58 11.99 9.32 -13.85
CA GLU A 58 12.16 8.43 -12.69
C GLU A 58 13.23 7.37 -12.98
N SER A 59 14.01 7.02 -11.96
CA SER A 59 15.13 6.08 -12.05
C SER A 59 14.72 4.63 -11.77
N PHE A 60 13.49 4.42 -11.32
CA PHE A 60 12.88 3.13 -10.98
C PHE A 60 11.64 2.87 -11.82
N ASP A 61 11.23 1.60 -11.88
CA ASP A 61 9.99 1.18 -12.53
C ASP A 61 8.96 0.84 -11.45
N ARG A 62 7.73 1.34 -11.59
CA ARG A 62 6.62 1.13 -10.65
C ARG A 62 5.91 -0.16 -10.96
N LEU A 63 5.86 -1.11 -10.03
CA LEU A 63 5.10 -2.33 -10.20
C LEU A 63 3.60 -2.00 -10.20
N LEU A 64 2.90 -2.29 -11.30
CA LEU A 64 1.46 -2.11 -11.43
C LEU A 64 0.68 -3.38 -11.13
N TRP A 65 1.26 -4.55 -11.45
CA TRP A 65 0.64 -5.85 -11.24
C TRP A 65 1.67 -6.98 -11.28
N SER A 66 1.37 -8.06 -10.57
CA SER A 66 2.20 -9.28 -10.53
C SER A 66 1.30 -10.51 -10.43
N ALA A 67 1.62 -11.56 -11.18
CA ALA A 67 1.00 -12.87 -11.06
C ALA A 67 2.06 -13.97 -10.87
N LYS A 68 1.71 -14.94 -10.03
CA LYS A 68 2.53 -16.13 -9.71
C LYS A 68 1.74 -17.43 -9.78
N GLU A 69 0.41 -17.34 -9.87
CA GLU A 69 -0.47 -18.50 -9.80
C GLU A 69 -0.48 -19.22 -11.15
N PRO A 70 -0.14 -20.52 -11.18
CA PRO A 70 -0.17 -21.27 -12.41
C PRO A 70 -1.62 -21.59 -12.84
N SER A 71 -1.83 -21.71 -14.14
CA SER A 71 -3.13 -22.05 -14.72
C SER A 71 -2.97 -22.80 -16.05
N ASP A 72 -3.76 -23.86 -16.22
CA ASP A 72 -3.89 -24.59 -17.48
C ASP A 72 -4.73 -23.83 -18.53
N SER A 73 -5.37 -22.74 -18.13
CA SER A 73 -6.17 -21.86 -18.98
C SER A 73 -5.57 -20.46 -19.09
N TRP A 74 -5.92 -19.75 -20.18
CA TRP A 74 -5.60 -18.33 -20.32
C TRP A 74 -6.33 -17.51 -19.26
N LEU A 75 -5.59 -16.68 -18.56
CA LEU A 75 -6.08 -15.74 -17.57
C LEU A 75 -6.07 -14.33 -18.14
N ILE A 76 -6.93 -13.47 -17.61
CA ILE A 76 -6.99 -12.05 -17.95
C ILE A 76 -6.65 -11.21 -16.72
N ALA A 77 -5.80 -10.21 -16.93
CA ALA A 77 -5.57 -9.14 -15.96
C ALA A 77 -6.00 -7.82 -16.59
N SER A 78 -6.76 -7.03 -15.84
CA SER A 78 -7.20 -5.69 -16.25
C SER A 78 -6.67 -4.67 -15.26
N LEU A 79 -6.09 -3.59 -15.75
CA LEU A 79 -5.49 -2.55 -14.94
C LEU A 79 -5.85 -1.16 -15.45
N ASP A 80 -6.35 -0.31 -14.55
CA ASP A 80 -6.56 1.10 -14.85
C ASP A 80 -5.23 1.86 -14.82
N LEU A 81 -4.95 2.59 -15.89
CA LEU A 81 -3.87 3.57 -15.99
C LEU A 81 -4.46 4.96 -15.77
N MET A 82 -3.96 5.62 -14.71
CA MET A 82 -4.28 7.01 -14.44
C MET A 82 -3.72 7.92 -15.55
N ASN A 83 -4.41 9.04 -15.79
CA ASN A 83 -3.93 10.07 -16.68
C ASN A 83 -2.56 10.61 -16.21
N SER A 84 -1.65 10.85 -17.15
CA SER A 84 -0.30 11.33 -16.84
C SER A 84 0.16 12.34 -17.87
N THR A 85 0.70 13.45 -17.39
CA THR A 85 1.31 14.48 -18.25
C THR A 85 2.71 14.11 -18.71
N LYS A 86 3.35 13.10 -18.10
CA LYS A 86 4.67 12.61 -18.48
C LYS A 86 4.54 11.38 -19.36
N LYS A 87 5.47 11.21 -20.30
CA LYS A 87 5.56 9.98 -21.09
C LYS A 87 5.91 8.81 -20.19
N TYR A 88 5.41 7.64 -20.55
CA TYR A 88 5.72 6.41 -19.83
C TYR A 88 5.80 5.21 -20.78
N LYS A 89 6.39 4.12 -20.31
CA LYS A 89 6.38 2.81 -20.98
C LYS A 89 5.79 1.77 -20.05
N LEU A 90 5.11 0.80 -20.62
CA LEU A 90 4.77 -0.44 -19.94
C LEU A 90 5.89 -1.44 -20.16
N VAL A 91 6.34 -2.08 -19.10
CA VAL A 91 7.44 -3.05 -19.11
C VAL A 91 6.93 -4.35 -18.51
N LEU A 92 6.81 -5.38 -19.34
CA LEU A 92 6.50 -6.74 -18.89
C LEU A 92 7.80 -7.47 -18.60
N GLU A 93 7.89 -8.09 -17.43
CA GLU A 93 9.03 -8.87 -16.99
C GLU A 93 8.55 -10.29 -16.62
N GLY A 94 9.09 -11.29 -17.31
CA GLY A 94 8.87 -12.70 -17.00
C GLY A 94 10.09 -13.29 -16.29
N GLU A 95 9.88 -13.77 -15.06
CA GLU A 95 10.86 -14.48 -14.23
C GLU A 95 10.50 -15.97 -14.23
N ILE A 96 11.36 -16.84 -14.76
CA ILE A 96 11.06 -18.28 -14.91
C ILE A 96 11.25 -19.07 -13.60
N GLY A 97 11.84 -18.47 -12.56
CA GLY A 97 12.19 -19.17 -11.34
C GLY A 97 13.23 -20.28 -11.57
N GLN A 98 13.40 -21.18 -10.60
CA GLN A 98 14.36 -22.30 -10.72
C GLN A 98 13.75 -23.60 -11.26
N ASP A 99 12.44 -23.63 -11.50
CA ASP A 99 11.76 -24.81 -12.00
C ASP A 99 12.13 -25.11 -13.45
N LYS A 100 12.44 -26.38 -13.73
CA LYS A 100 12.92 -26.82 -15.05
C LYS A 100 11.83 -26.98 -16.11
N SER A 101 10.57 -26.80 -15.75
CA SER A 101 9.40 -27.04 -16.60
C SER A 101 8.33 -25.95 -16.46
N THR A 102 8.77 -24.70 -16.38
CA THR A 102 7.88 -23.54 -16.31
C THR A 102 7.93 -22.72 -17.58
N SER A 103 6.77 -22.25 -18.03
CA SER A 103 6.65 -21.33 -19.15
C SER A 103 5.66 -20.21 -18.83
N ILE A 104 6.00 -19.00 -19.24
CA ILE A 104 5.11 -17.84 -19.22
C ILE A 104 4.78 -17.51 -20.66
N ALA A 105 3.49 -17.44 -20.99
CA ALA A 105 3.00 -17.04 -22.30
C ALA A 105 2.11 -15.81 -22.19
N VAL A 106 2.23 -14.90 -23.15
CA VAL A 106 1.35 -13.73 -23.32
C VAL A 106 0.76 -13.79 -24.71
N PHE A 107 -0.56 -13.81 -24.78
CA PHE A 107 -1.31 -13.91 -26.03
C PHE A 107 -1.67 -12.54 -26.59
N GLU A 108 -2.19 -11.66 -25.73
CA GLU A 108 -2.70 -10.35 -26.14
C GLU A 108 -2.40 -9.30 -25.08
N ILE A 109 -1.99 -8.12 -25.54
CA ILE A 109 -1.86 -6.90 -24.74
C ILE A 109 -2.69 -5.85 -25.44
N LYS A 110 -3.80 -5.44 -24.83
CA LYS A 110 -4.71 -4.45 -25.38
C LYS A 110 -4.76 -3.24 -24.45
N ILE A 111 -4.63 -2.05 -25.03
CA ILE A 111 -4.78 -0.78 -24.32
C ILE A 111 -5.96 -0.06 -24.95
N THR A 112 -7.00 0.22 -24.17
CA THR A 112 -8.19 0.96 -24.59
C THR A 112 -8.32 2.24 -23.79
N SER A 113 -8.87 3.29 -24.39
CA SER A 113 -9.28 4.49 -23.65
C SER A 113 -10.44 4.15 -22.71
N GLY A 114 -10.55 4.88 -21.60
CA GLY A 114 -11.61 4.69 -20.61
C GLY A 114 -11.18 3.80 -19.43
N TYR A 115 -12.17 3.32 -18.68
CA TYR A 115 -11.98 2.58 -17.43
C TYR A 115 -12.13 1.08 -17.66
N CYS A 116 -11.40 0.25 -16.91
CA CYS A 116 -11.47 -1.21 -17.08
C CYS A 116 -12.82 -1.82 -16.74
N ILE A 117 -13.64 -1.11 -15.94
CA ILE A 117 -15.00 -1.53 -15.59
C ILE A 117 -15.99 -1.37 -16.74
N GLU A 118 -15.67 -0.60 -17.77
CA GLU A 118 -16.56 -0.42 -18.93
C GLU A 118 -16.60 -1.68 -19.79
N CYS A 119 -17.81 -2.07 -20.20
CA CYS A 119 -18.00 -3.24 -21.03
C CYS A 119 -19.32 -3.22 -21.81
N ASP A 120 -19.21 -3.37 -23.13
CA ASP A 120 -20.29 -3.63 -24.09
C ASP A 120 -20.44 -5.14 -24.40
N PHE A 121 -19.66 -6.00 -23.74
CA PHE A 121 -19.62 -7.46 -23.92
C PHE A 121 -19.30 -7.99 -25.32
N GLU A 122 -18.96 -7.13 -26.28
CA GLU A 122 -18.65 -7.54 -27.66
C GLU A 122 -17.28 -8.20 -27.82
N GLU A 123 -16.41 -8.03 -26.82
CA GLU A 123 -15.11 -8.69 -26.77
C GLU A 123 -15.22 -10.17 -26.35
N ASN A 124 -14.47 -11.07 -27.00
CA ASN A 124 -14.44 -12.50 -26.69
C ASN A 124 -14.14 -12.83 -25.22
N HIS A 125 -13.48 -11.93 -24.50
CA HIS A 125 -13.06 -12.10 -23.10
C HIS A 125 -13.94 -11.30 -22.13
N LEU A 126 -15.13 -10.85 -22.58
CA LEU A 126 -16.13 -10.16 -21.76
C LEU A 126 -15.52 -8.97 -20.98
N CYS A 127 -14.58 -8.25 -21.59
CA CYS A 127 -13.88 -7.12 -20.98
C CYS A 127 -13.14 -7.42 -19.66
N GLY A 128 -12.95 -8.70 -19.32
CA GLY A 128 -12.40 -9.16 -18.04
C GLY A 128 -13.44 -9.43 -16.95
N TYR A 129 -14.74 -9.35 -17.26
CA TYR A 129 -15.78 -9.79 -16.34
C TYR A 129 -15.75 -11.31 -16.16
N VAL A 130 -15.91 -11.74 -14.91
CA VAL A 130 -15.85 -13.15 -14.52
C VAL A 130 -17.20 -13.59 -14.01
N ASN A 131 -17.77 -14.62 -14.64
CA ASN A 131 -18.93 -15.31 -14.10
C ASN A 131 -18.47 -16.27 -12.99
N ARG A 132 -18.99 -16.09 -11.78
CA ARG A 132 -18.72 -17.02 -10.67
C ARG A 132 -19.53 -18.28 -10.89
N TRP A 133 -18.88 -19.29 -11.47
CA TRP A 133 -19.56 -20.52 -11.83
C TRP A 133 -20.22 -21.20 -10.63
N ASN A 134 -21.49 -21.48 -10.80
CA ASN A 134 -22.35 -22.14 -9.84
C ASN A 134 -23.01 -23.35 -10.55
N PRO A 135 -23.14 -24.54 -9.92
CA PRO A 135 -23.81 -25.69 -10.55
C PRO A 135 -25.26 -25.48 -11.01
N ASN A 136 -25.89 -24.39 -10.61
CA ASN A 136 -27.32 -24.15 -10.73
C ASN A 136 -27.64 -22.93 -11.62
N VAL A 137 -27.32 -21.71 -11.17
CA VAL A 137 -27.69 -20.48 -11.86
C VAL A 137 -26.46 -19.64 -12.18
N ASN A 138 -26.31 -19.22 -13.43
CA ASN A 138 -25.11 -18.56 -13.96
C ASN A 138 -25.46 -17.45 -14.94
N TRP A 139 -24.52 -16.52 -15.11
CA TRP A 139 -24.54 -15.61 -16.24
C TRP A 139 -24.06 -16.29 -17.53
N PHE A 140 -24.78 -16.04 -18.61
CA PHE A 140 -24.50 -16.57 -19.94
C PHE A 140 -24.40 -15.43 -20.95
N VAL A 141 -23.64 -15.65 -22.03
CA VAL A 141 -23.58 -14.72 -23.15
C VAL A 141 -24.82 -14.94 -24.03
N GLY A 142 -25.60 -13.88 -24.23
CA GLY A 142 -26.74 -13.81 -25.13
C GLY A 142 -26.36 -13.20 -26.48
N GLY A 143 -27.22 -13.39 -27.48
CA GLY A 143 -26.98 -12.90 -28.85
C GLY A 143 -26.05 -13.79 -29.71
N GLY A 144 -25.53 -13.25 -30.81
CA GLY A 144 -24.76 -14.00 -31.80
C GLY A 144 -25.53 -15.13 -32.53
N ASN A 145 -24.80 -16.13 -33.07
CA ASN A 145 -25.40 -17.33 -33.68
C ASN A 145 -25.96 -18.33 -32.65
N ILE A 146 -25.97 -18.00 -31.36
CA ILE A 146 -26.31 -18.92 -30.27
C ILE A 146 -27.80 -18.79 -29.94
N ARG A 147 -28.63 -19.61 -30.61
CA ARG A 147 -30.08 -19.73 -30.35
C ARG A 147 -30.44 -21.00 -29.58
N ASN A 148 -29.87 -21.18 -28.38
CA ASN A 148 -30.17 -22.35 -27.54
C ASN A 148 -31.01 -22.05 -26.29
N SER A 149 -31.54 -20.84 -26.12
CA SER A 149 -32.50 -20.55 -25.02
C SER A 149 -33.94 -20.87 -25.44
N GLN A 150 -34.72 -21.43 -24.51
CA GLN A 150 -36.16 -21.63 -24.66
C GLN A 150 -36.96 -20.32 -24.50
N SER A 151 -36.33 -19.27 -23.97
CA SER A 151 -36.90 -17.93 -23.81
C SER A 151 -36.66 -17.05 -25.04
N ILE A 152 -37.62 -16.16 -25.36
CA ILE A 152 -37.40 -15.08 -26.33
C ILE A 152 -36.52 -14.03 -25.64
N LEU A 153 -35.22 -14.11 -25.89
CA LEU A 153 -34.22 -13.18 -25.37
C LEU A 153 -34.17 -11.86 -26.18
N PRO A 154 -33.71 -10.74 -25.60
CA PRO A 154 -33.61 -9.47 -26.31
C PRO A 154 -32.59 -9.49 -27.44
N LYS A 155 -32.70 -8.50 -28.32
CA LYS A 155 -31.57 -8.08 -29.15
C LYS A 155 -30.60 -7.28 -28.29
N ASP A 156 -29.34 -7.44 -28.61
CA ASP A 156 -28.23 -6.64 -28.08
C ASP A 156 -28.53 -5.14 -28.11
N HIS A 157 -28.19 -4.40 -27.05
CA HIS A 157 -28.47 -2.96 -26.99
C HIS A 157 -27.47 -2.16 -27.81
N THR A 158 -26.16 -2.45 -27.68
CA THR A 158 -25.06 -1.73 -28.34
C THR A 158 -25.23 -1.68 -29.86
N LEU A 159 -25.52 -2.82 -30.49
CA LEU A 159 -25.64 -2.97 -31.95
C LEU A 159 -27.10 -3.00 -32.42
N ASN A 160 -28.08 -3.01 -31.51
CA ASN A 160 -29.50 -3.24 -31.79
C ASN A 160 -29.73 -4.45 -32.71
N SER A 161 -28.91 -5.49 -32.52
CA SER A 161 -28.76 -6.60 -33.46
C SER A 161 -28.94 -7.92 -32.75
N ALA A 162 -29.35 -8.95 -33.50
CA ALA A 162 -29.35 -10.32 -32.98
C ALA A 162 -27.92 -10.92 -32.94
N LEU A 163 -26.92 -10.21 -33.49
CA LEU A 163 -25.53 -10.67 -33.57
C LEU A 163 -24.61 -10.07 -32.52
N GLY A 164 -25.02 -9.00 -31.84
CA GLY A 164 -24.26 -8.44 -30.71
C GLY A 164 -24.37 -9.30 -29.46
N HIS A 165 -23.55 -9.03 -28.46
CA HIS A 165 -23.38 -9.83 -27.27
C HIS A 165 -23.73 -9.05 -26.01
N TYR A 166 -24.52 -9.67 -25.14
CA TYR A 166 -24.86 -9.15 -23.82
C TYR A 166 -24.82 -10.29 -22.80
N MET A 167 -24.94 -9.97 -21.52
CA MET A 167 -24.99 -10.98 -20.45
C MET A 167 -26.42 -11.21 -19.99
N TYR A 168 -26.83 -12.47 -19.79
CA TYR A 168 -28.16 -12.78 -19.27
C TYR A 168 -28.17 -13.95 -18.28
N VAL A 169 -29.19 -13.97 -17.43
CA VAL A 169 -29.50 -15.05 -16.50
C VAL A 169 -30.95 -15.45 -16.71
N ASP A 170 -31.22 -16.75 -16.85
CA ASP A 170 -32.56 -17.27 -17.07
C ASP A 170 -32.94 -18.30 -16.00
N SER A 171 -34.15 -18.16 -15.47
CA SER A 171 -34.73 -19.06 -14.48
C SER A 171 -34.93 -20.49 -14.95
N VAL A 172 -35.01 -20.74 -16.27
CA VAL A 172 -35.17 -22.10 -16.84
C VAL A 172 -34.04 -23.03 -16.41
N TYR A 173 -32.87 -22.49 -16.08
CA TYR A 173 -31.71 -23.26 -15.63
C TYR A 173 -31.70 -23.50 -14.10
N VAL A 174 -32.60 -22.86 -13.34
CA VAL A 174 -32.63 -22.92 -11.88
C VAL A 174 -33.26 -24.23 -11.38
N LYS A 175 -32.46 -25.03 -10.69
CA LYS A 175 -32.84 -26.25 -9.96
C LYS A 175 -33.15 -26.00 -8.48
N HIS A 176 -32.44 -25.07 -7.83
CA HIS A 176 -32.62 -24.72 -6.41
C HIS A 176 -32.66 -23.20 -6.19
N PHE A 177 -33.57 -22.70 -5.34
CA PHE A 177 -33.79 -21.24 -5.14
C PHE A 177 -32.96 -20.61 -4.02
N GLN A 178 -31.92 -21.28 -3.53
CA GLN A 178 -31.05 -20.77 -2.47
C GLN A 178 -29.74 -20.18 -3.00
N GLU A 179 -29.56 -20.18 -4.32
CA GLU A 179 -28.31 -19.82 -4.99
C GLU A 179 -28.53 -18.64 -5.94
N VAL A 180 -27.46 -17.87 -6.14
CA VAL A 180 -27.45 -16.62 -6.91
C VAL A 180 -26.43 -16.70 -8.03
N ALA A 181 -26.72 -16.01 -9.13
CA ALA A 181 -25.77 -15.81 -10.23
C ALA A 181 -25.00 -14.52 -9.98
N GLN A 182 -23.66 -14.58 -10.03
CA GLN A 182 -22.79 -13.42 -9.81
C GLN A 182 -21.90 -13.19 -11.02
N LEU A 183 -21.99 -12.00 -11.60
CA LEU A 183 -21.06 -11.48 -12.60
C LEU A 183 -20.19 -10.43 -11.93
N ILE A 184 -18.88 -10.64 -11.94
CA ILE A 184 -17.90 -9.88 -11.17
C ILE A 184 -17.09 -9.03 -12.15
N SER A 185 -17.01 -7.72 -11.90
CA SER A 185 -16.19 -6.81 -12.69
C SER A 185 -14.69 -7.06 -12.47
N PRO A 186 -13.84 -6.58 -13.38
CA PRO A 186 -12.44 -6.37 -13.04
C PRO A 186 -12.32 -5.51 -11.77
N LYS A 187 -11.30 -5.79 -10.97
CA LYS A 187 -11.00 -5.05 -9.75
C LYS A 187 -10.44 -3.68 -10.09
N THR A 188 -10.97 -2.63 -9.45
CA THR A 188 -10.40 -1.29 -9.58
C THR A 188 -9.02 -1.27 -8.94
N MET A 189 -7.99 -0.82 -9.67
CA MET A 189 -6.62 -0.71 -9.11
C MET A 189 -6.29 0.70 -8.62
N ALA A 190 -7.20 1.64 -8.89
CA ALA A 190 -7.08 3.04 -8.56
C ALA A 190 -8.37 3.54 -7.89
N PRO A 191 -8.29 4.57 -7.02
CA PRO A 191 -9.48 5.22 -6.49
C PRO A 191 -10.30 5.87 -7.59
N ILE A 192 -11.55 5.45 -7.75
CA ILE A 192 -12.49 6.02 -8.72
C ILE A 192 -13.87 6.21 -8.08
N SER A 193 -14.49 7.36 -8.34
CA SER A 193 -15.82 7.70 -7.84
C SER A 193 -16.58 8.50 -8.90
N GLY A 194 -17.89 8.29 -9.00
CA GLY A 194 -18.71 8.94 -10.03
C GLY A 194 -20.03 8.21 -10.26
N CYS A 195 -20.50 8.18 -11.50
CA CYS A 195 -21.72 7.50 -11.92
C CYS A 195 -21.39 6.21 -12.66
N LEU A 196 -21.88 5.09 -12.13
CA LEU A 196 -21.92 3.83 -12.87
C LEU A 196 -23.31 3.70 -13.52
N SER A 197 -23.34 3.47 -14.83
CA SER A 197 -24.58 3.25 -15.54
C SER A 197 -24.53 1.98 -16.37
N PHE A 198 -25.68 1.34 -16.53
CA PHE A 198 -25.80 0.10 -17.28
C PHE A 198 -27.23 -0.08 -17.79
N TYR A 199 -27.37 -0.77 -18.91
CA TYR A 199 -28.67 -1.14 -19.44
C TYR A 199 -29.06 -2.53 -18.94
N TYR A 200 -30.30 -2.66 -18.50
CA TYR A 200 -30.84 -3.95 -18.09
C TYR A 200 -32.24 -4.16 -18.63
N GLN A 201 -32.59 -5.42 -18.86
CA GLN A 201 -33.95 -5.81 -19.19
C GLN A 201 -34.41 -6.89 -18.22
N LEU A 202 -35.60 -6.71 -17.65
CA LEU A 202 -36.20 -7.64 -16.72
C LEU A 202 -37.56 -8.07 -17.26
N LYS A 203 -37.68 -9.36 -17.59
CA LYS A 203 -38.94 -9.98 -17.98
C LYS A 203 -39.37 -10.92 -16.88
N GLN A 204 -40.53 -10.64 -16.29
CA GLN A 204 -41.00 -11.31 -15.08
C GLN A 204 -42.18 -12.26 -15.37
N GLU A 205 -42.03 -13.53 -14.98
CA GLU A 205 -43.16 -14.44 -14.71
C GLU A 205 -43.28 -14.78 -13.20
N SER A 206 -42.25 -14.51 -12.37
CA SER A 206 -42.28 -14.62 -10.89
C SER A 206 -41.24 -13.68 -10.21
N SER A 207 -41.14 -13.59 -8.88
CA SER A 207 -40.22 -12.66 -8.20
C SER A 207 -38.73 -12.91 -8.50
N ILE A 208 -38.12 -11.98 -9.25
CA ILE A 208 -36.68 -11.89 -9.54
C ILE A 208 -36.12 -10.75 -8.70
N VAL A 209 -34.97 -10.94 -8.08
CA VAL A 209 -34.24 -9.88 -7.38
C VAL A 209 -32.92 -9.66 -8.10
N PHE A 210 -32.75 -8.48 -8.69
CA PHE A 210 -31.50 -8.04 -9.28
C PHE A 210 -30.91 -6.93 -8.42
N THR A 211 -29.70 -7.17 -7.91
CA THR A 211 -29.00 -6.28 -7.00
C THR A 211 -27.57 -6.08 -7.46
N VAL A 212 -27.04 -4.86 -7.29
CA VAL A 212 -25.65 -4.54 -7.55
C VAL A 212 -24.96 -4.24 -6.22
N TYR A 213 -23.85 -4.93 -5.98
CA TYR A 213 -23.04 -4.79 -4.78
C TYR A 213 -21.64 -4.27 -5.12
N LEU A 214 -21.06 -3.51 -4.19
CA LEU A 214 -19.61 -3.32 -4.11
C LEU A 214 -19.02 -4.33 -3.14
N ARG A 215 -17.92 -4.96 -3.55
CA ARG A 215 -17.14 -5.86 -2.70
C ARG A 215 -15.73 -5.34 -2.49
N ASP A 216 -15.32 -5.24 -1.24
CA ASP A 216 -13.95 -4.89 -0.87
C ASP A 216 -13.00 -6.09 -0.82
N MET A 217 -11.72 -5.82 -0.60
CA MET A 217 -10.65 -6.83 -0.44
C MET A 217 -10.83 -7.75 0.78
N SER A 218 -11.63 -7.33 1.77
CA SER A 218 -11.95 -8.13 2.96
C SER A 218 -13.22 -8.99 2.76
N GLY A 219 -13.89 -8.88 1.61
CA GLY A 219 -15.10 -9.61 1.27
C GLY A 219 -16.39 -8.99 1.83
N PHE A 220 -16.35 -7.73 2.29
CA PHE A 220 -17.54 -7.00 2.71
C PHE A 220 -18.36 -6.56 1.50
N TYR A 221 -19.69 -6.72 1.59
CA TYR A 221 -20.65 -6.35 0.55
C TYR A 221 -21.41 -5.07 0.95
N GLU A 222 -21.48 -4.11 0.03
CA GLU A 222 -22.30 -2.89 0.15
C GLU A 222 -23.31 -2.87 -0.99
N GLU A 223 -24.61 -2.82 -0.66
CA GLU A 223 -25.68 -2.69 -1.65
C GLU A 223 -25.70 -1.26 -2.17
N ILE A 224 -25.44 -1.08 -3.47
CA ILE A 224 -25.47 0.24 -4.11
C ILE A 224 -26.72 0.46 -4.96
N TRP A 225 -27.31 -0.62 -5.48
CA TRP A 225 -28.52 -0.54 -6.30
C TRP A 225 -29.32 -1.82 -6.23
N LYS A 226 -30.65 -1.70 -6.32
CA LYS A 226 -31.58 -2.83 -6.36
C LYS A 226 -32.77 -2.48 -7.23
N THR A 227 -33.27 -3.45 -7.98
CA THR A 227 -34.45 -3.26 -8.84
C THR A 227 -35.74 -3.07 -8.03
N ASP A 228 -36.61 -2.17 -8.49
CA ASP A 228 -37.92 -1.87 -7.89
C ASP A 228 -39.05 -2.85 -8.31
N ASN A 229 -38.71 -3.97 -8.96
CA ASN A 229 -39.64 -4.97 -9.54
C ASN A 229 -40.54 -4.43 -10.69
N ALA A 230 -40.16 -3.35 -11.36
CA ALA A 230 -40.88 -2.86 -12.54
C ALA A 230 -40.52 -3.69 -13.79
N LEU A 231 -41.55 -4.22 -14.46
CA LEU A 231 -41.42 -4.90 -15.75
C LEU A 231 -41.02 -3.89 -16.84
N ASN A 232 -39.92 -4.15 -17.54
CA ASN A 232 -39.49 -3.35 -18.67
C ASN A 232 -39.44 -4.24 -19.92
N ALA A 233 -40.34 -3.97 -20.88
CA ALA A 233 -40.38 -4.69 -22.17
C ALA A 233 -39.19 -4.30 -23.05
N ASP A 234 -38.64 -3.10 -22.85
CA ASP A 234 -37.46 -2.57 -23.52
C ASP A 234 -36.30 -2.42 -22.52
N TRP A 235 -35.09 -2.21 -23.03
CA TRP A 235 -33.90 -1.94 -22.21
C TRP A 235 -34.11 -0.69 -21.35
N ALA A 236 -33.87 -0.82 -20.04
CA ALA A 236 -33.95 0.27 -19.08
C ALA A 236 -32.54 0.66 -18.62
N LEU A 237 -32.31 1.97 -18.49
CA LEU A 237 -31.07 2.52 -17.95
C LEU A 237 -31.14 2.52 -16.42
N ALA A 238 -30.13 1.96 -15.76
CA ALA A 238 -29.87 2.17 -14.35
C ALA A 238 -28.68 3.10 -14.19
N GLU A 239 -28.77 4.01 -13.23
CA GLU A 239 -27.70 4.94 -12.85
C GLU A 239 -27.53 4.85 -11.32
N VAL A 240 -26.30 4.63 -10.87
CA VAL A 240 -25.98 4.49 -9.45
C VAL A 240 -24.70 5.26 -9.12
N ASP A 241 -24.76 6.02 -8.02
CA ASP A 241 -23.57 6.67 -7.48
C ASP A 241 -22.58 5.60 -7.00
N PHE A 242 -21.38 5.64 -7.55
CA PHE A 242 -20.34 4.65 -7.37
C PHE A 242 -19.15 5.29 -6.66
N ASN A 243 -18.64 4.62 -5.63
CA ASN A 243 -17.47 5.10 -4.87
C ASN A 243 -16.56 3.93 -4.51
N ALA A 244 -15.42 3.82 -5.20
CA ALA A 244 -14.36 2.87 -4.91
C ALA A 244 -13.08 3.62 -4.52
N PRO A 245 -12.96 4.10 -3.27
CA PRO A 245 -11.78 4.84 -2.79
C PRO A 245 -10.53 3.96 -2.61
N TYR A 246 -10.68 2.65 -2.68
CA TYR A 246 -9.64 1.63 -2.64
C TYR A 246 -10.06 0.48 -3.59
N PRO A 247 -9.20 -0.52 -3.84
CA PRO A 247 -9.54 -1.61 -4.74
C PRO A 247 -10.83 -2.34 -4.37
N MET A 248 -11.80 -2.32 -5.27
CA MET A 248 -13.13 -2.92 -5.10
C MET A 248 -13.59 -3.57 -6.41
N GLU A 249 -14.57 -4.46 -6.29
CA GLU A 249 -15.23 -5.14 -7.42
C GLU A 249 -16.72 -4.80 -7.40
N VAL A 250 -17.31 -4.67 -8.59
CA VAL A 250 -18.75 -4.57 -8.77
C VAL A 250 -19.31 -5.96 -9.03
N ILE A 251 -20.36 -6.32 -8.30
CA ILE A 251 -21.01 -7.62 -8.40
C ILE A 251 -22.45 -7.41 -8.83
N PHE A 252 -22.77 -7.91 -10.02
CA PHE A 252 -24.13 -7.98 -10.54
C PHE A 252 -24.72 -9.32 -10.11
N GLU A 253 -25.63 -9.29 -9.14
CA GLU A 253 -26.21 -10.48 -8.52
C GLU A 253 -27.69 -10.65 -8.86
N VAL A 254 -28.05 -11.82 -9.38
CA VAL A 254 -29.44 -12.17 -9.69
C VAL A 254 -29.88 -13.39 -8.85
N ALA A 255 -31.01 -13.24 -8.17
CA ALA A 255 -31.68 -14.29 -7.41
C ALA A 255 -33.10 -14.53 -7.94
N PHE A 256 -33.51 -15.80 -7.99
CA PHE A 256 -34.84 -16.22 -8.39
C PHE A 256 -35.59 -16.84 -7.22
N ASN A 257 -36.81 -16.40 -6.98
CA ASN A 257 -37.67 -16.96 -5.92
C ASN A 257 -38.69 -18.00 -6.44
N SER A 258 -38.70 -18.32 -7.75
CA SER A 258 -39.56 -19.36 -8.32
C SER A 258 -39.04 -19.91 -9.66
N ALA A 259 -39.39 -21.16 -9.99
CA ALA A 259 -38.99 -21.87 -11.23
C ALA A 259 -39.71 -21.40 -12.49
N LYS A 260 -40.78 -20.60 -12.36
CA LYS A 260 -41.51 -20.01 -13.49
C LYS A 260 -41.04 -18.57 -13.74
N GLY A 261 -39.74 -18.35 -13.78
CA GLY A 261 -39.16 -17.11 -13.27
C GLY A 261 -38.42 -16.23 -14.25
N GLY A 262 -38.85 -16.05 -15.49
CA GLY A 262 -38.31 -14.98 -16.36
C GLY A 262 -36.79 -14.95 -16.56
N TYR A 263 -36.28 -13.81 -17.03
CA TYR A 263 -34.85 -13.58 -17.23
C TYR A 263 -34.45 -12.15 -16.88
N VAL A 264 -33.16 -11.97 -16.63
CA VAL A 264 -32.48 -10.67 -16.54
C VAL A 264 -31.42 -10.61 -17.62
N ALA A 265 -31.40 -9.54 -18.40
CA ALA A 265 -30.31 -9.21 -19.33
C ALA A 265 -29.60 -7.92 -18.87
N LEU A 266 -28.31 -7.84 -19.11
CA LEU A 266 -27.41 -6.75 -18.73
C LEU A 266 -26.49 -6.45 -19.90
N ASP A 267 -26.33 -5.17 -20.22
CA ASP A 267 -25.54 -4.69 -21.34
C ASP A 267 -25.03 -3.26 -21.10
N ASP A 268 -24.08 -2.81 -21.94
CA ASP A 268 -23.57 -1.43 -21.98
C ASP A 268 -23.22 -0.84 -20.60
N ILE A 269 -22.27 -1.47 -19.90
CA ILE A 269 -21.75 -0.95 -18.63
C ILE A 269 -20.80 0.21 -18.93
N SER A 270 -21.11 1.39 -18.40
CA SER A 270 -20.31 2.60 -18.58
C SER A 270 -20.05 3.33 -17.27
N PHE A 271 -18.96 4.09 -17.21
CA PHE A 271 -18.59 4.87 -16.04
C PHE A 271 -18.32 6.34 -16.39
N SER A 272 -18.78 7.25 -15.55
CA SER A 272 -18.49 8.67 -15.63
C SER A 272 -17.89 9.16 -14.30
N PRO A 273 -16.84 9.99 -14.30
CA PRO A 273 -16.28 10.55 -13.07
C PRO A 273 -17.19 11.61 -12.40
N VAL A 274 -18.35 11.90 -13.00
CA VAL A 274 -19.38 12.79 -12.46
C VAL A 274 -20.49 11.94 -11.85
N TYR A 275 -20.88 12.21 -10.60
CA TYR A 275 -21.97 11.51 -9.92
C TYR A 275 -23.31 11.64 -10.66
N CYS A 276 -24.16 10.61 -10.54
CA CYS A 276 -25.47 10.59 -11.19
C CYS A 276 -26.43 11.55 -10.48
N SER A 277 -26.34 11.60 -9.15
CA SER A 277 -27.11 12.52 -8.33
C SER A 277 -26.37 13.85 -8.14
N ASN A 278 -27.10 14.94 -7.92
CA ASN A 278 -26.55 16.26 -7.57
C ASN A 278 -25.95 16.30 -6.15
N GLN A 279 -25.36 15.19 -5.67
CA GLN A 279 -24.66 15.14 -4.40
C GLN A 279 -23.24 15.68 -4.55
N THR A 280 -23.05 16.92 -4.11
CA THR A 280 -21.72 17.43 -3.78
C THR A 280 -21.30 16.88 -2.43
N GLY A 281 -20.89 15.61 -2.39
CA GLY A 281 -20.14 15.11 -1.24
C GLY A 281 -18.87 15.94 -1.07
N THR A 282 -18.56 16.39 0.15
CA THR A 282 -17.26 17.05 0.39
C THR A 282 -16.15 16.00 0.24
N PRO A 283 -15.16 16.20 -0.64
CA PRO A 283 -14.06 15.26 -0.77
C PRO A 283 -13.26 15.25 0.53
N PHE A 284 -13.34 14.13 1.27
CA PHE A 284 -12.52 13.91 2.45
C PHE A 284 -11.12 13.46 1.99
N ASN A 285 -10.11 14.27 2.29
CA ASN A 285 -8.73 13.90 2.07
C ASN A 285 -8.15 13.28 3.36
N PRO A 286 -7.82 11.98 3.39
CA PRO A 286 -7.31 11.32 4.58
C PRO A 286 -5.96 11.86 5.05
N VAL A 287 -5.16 12.49 4.17
CA VAL A 287 -3.88 13.12 4.51
C VAL A 287 -4.06 14.22 5.56
N ASN A 288 -5.16 14.98 5.47
CA ASN A 288 -5.46 16.08 6.40
C ASN A 288 -5.83 15.58 7.81
N ALA A 289 -6.06 14.28 7.98
CA ALA A 289 -6.35 13.66 9.26
C ALA A 289 -5.11 13.08 9.95
N GLY A 290 -3.96 13.06 9.27
CA GLY A 290 -2.68 12.68 9.86
C GLY A 290 -1.97 13.83 10.58
N CYS A 291 -0.92 13.51 11.34
CA CYS A 291 -0.02 14.47 11.95
C CYS A 291 1.31 13.81 12.36
N ASN A 292 2.43 14.39 11.93
CA ASN A 292 3.78 14.06 12.39
C ASN A 292 4.32 15.05 13.43
N PHE A 293 3.50 16.02 13.85
CA PHE A 293 3.80 17.01 14.90
C PHE A 293 5.03 17.93 14.67
N GLU A 294 5.65 17.94 13.49
CA GLU A 294 6.87 18.71 13.21
C GLU A 294 6.65 20.24 13.17
N GLU A 295 5.46 20.68 12.78
CA GLU A 295 5.10 22.10 12.74
C GLU A 295 4.24 22.50 13.95
N ASP A 296 3.10 21.84 14.13
CA ASP A 296 2.10 22.12 15.16
C ASP A 296 1.35 20.85 15.61
N LEU A 297 0.09 20.97 16.07
CA LEU A 297 -0.78 19.83 16.42
C LEU A 297 -1.67 19.38 15.25
N CYS A 298 -1.46 19.93 14.06
CA CYS A 298 -2.31 19.74 12.88
C CYS A 298 -3.78 20.03 13.24
N ASN A 299 -4.69 19.11 12.91
CA ASN A 299 -6.11 19.18 13.29
C ASN A 299 -6.43 18.48 14.63
N PHE A 300 -5.41 18.14 15.42
CA PHE A 300 -5.60 17.55 16.75
C PHE A 300 -5.72 18.63 17.81
N TYR A 301 -6.58 18.37 18.80
CA TYR A 301 -6.77 19.26 19.94
C TYR A 301 -6.94 18.47 21.23
N GLN A 302 -6.81 19.17 22.35
CA GLN A 302 -6.95 18.60 23.68
C GLN A 302 -7.84 19.50 24.54
N ASP A 303 -8.65 18.90 25.41
CA ASP A 303 -9.40 19.65 26.43
C ASP A 303 -8.55 19.71 27.71
N HIS A 304 -8.24 20.93 28.16
CA HIS A 304 -7.41 21.17 29.34
C HIS A 304 -8.17 21.00 30.67
N LYS A 305 -9.46 20.64 30.64
CA LYS A 305 -10.27 20.44 31.86
C LYS A 305 -9.78 19.30 32.77
N ASP A 306 -9.17 18.26 32.20
CA ASP A 306 -8.76 17.05 32.94
C ASP A 306 -7.26 17.04 33.32
N GLY A 307 -6.55 18.16 33.15
CA GLY A 307 -5.15 18.34 33.51
C GLY A 307 -4.22 18.70 32.33
N PRO A 308 -2.90 18.76 32.57
CA PRO A 308 -1.90 18.98 31.53
C PRO A 308 -1.86 17.75 30.62
N GLY A 309 -2.56 17.81 29.48
CA GLY A 309 -2.73 16.72 28.53
C GLY A 309 -1.44 16.28 27.83
N TRP A 310 -1.50 16.13 26.52
CA TRP A 310 -0.35 15.83 25.70
C TRP A 310 0.52 17.06 25.53
N SER A 311 1.83 16.89 25.73
CA SER A 311 2.82 17.95 25.57
C SER A 311 3.64 17.68 24.31
N ARG A 312 3.68 18.65 23.40
CA ARG A 312 4.55 18.61 22.22
C ARG A 312 5.97 18.93 22.65
N VAL A 313 6.90 18.01 22.42
CA VAL A 313 8.28 18.12 22.90
C VAL A 313 9.25 18.13 21.72
N LYS A 314 10.22 19.05 21.75
CA LYS A 314 11.32 19.09 20.77
C LYS A 314 12.51 18.30 21.26
N VAL A 315 13.06 17.42 20.44
CA VAL A 315 14.33 16.75 20.70
C VAL A 315 15.35 17.14 19.65
N LYS A 316 16.45 17.76 20.12
CA LYS A 316 17.65 17.95 19.31
C LYS A 316 18.42 16.63 19.24
N ARG A 317 19.24 16.49 18.21
CA ARG A 317 20.13 15.34 18.02
C ARG A 317 20.91 15.04 19.31
N ASN A 318 20.71 13.85 19.86
CA ASN A 318 21.30 13.44 21.13
C ASN A 318 21.79 12.00 21.06
N VAL A 319 22.98 11.73 21.61
CA VAL A 319 23.57 10.39 21.60
C VAL A 319 22.83 9.42 22.53
N TYR A 320 22.27 9.92 23.63
CA TYR A 320 21.80 9.11 24.76
C TYR A 320 20.28 9.15 24.96
N ARG A 321 19.58 10.08 24.32
CA ARG A 321 18.13 10.24 24.44
C ARG A 321 17.45 9.74 23.17
N ALA A 322 16.35 9.00 23.36
CA ALA A 322 15.47 8.65 22.26
C ALA A 322 14.89 9.92 21.61
N GLY A 323 14.92 9.96 20.29
CA GLY A 323 14.43 11.05 19.47
C GLY A 323 13.02 10.84 18.97
N ASP A 324 12.60 11.79 18.14
CA ASP A 324 11.43 11.75 17.27
C ASP A 324 11.45 10.54 16.32
N HIS A 325 10.29 10.03 15.90
CA HIS A 325 10.23 8.92 14.94
C HIS A 325 10.46 9.41 13.51
N THR A 326 9.80 10.49 13.09
CA THR A 326 9.85 11.06 11.74
C THR A 326 11.26 11.25 11.18
N THR A 327 12.18 11.75 12.00
CA THR A 327 13.55 12.08 11.55
C THR A 327 14.66 11.59 12.48
N GLY A 328 14.31 11.16 13.69
CA GLY A 328 15.26 10.91 14.78
C GLY A 328 15.56 12.14 15.65
N PHE A 329 15.09 13.31 15.23
CA PHE A 329 15.08 14.60 15.92
C PHE A 329 13.87 15.40 15.43
N GLY A 330 13.42 16.42 16.15
CA GLY A 330 12.18 17.11 15.78
C GLY A 330 11.17 17.10 16.91
N TYR A 331 9.90 16.92 16.60
CA TYR A 331 8.81 17.11 17.52
C TYR A 331 7.83 15.95 17.53
N TYR A 332 7.55 15.43 18.72
CA TYR A 332 6.53 14.40 18.94
C TYR A 332 5.69 14.74 20.18
N LEU A 333 4.62 13.98 20.42
CA LEU A 333 3.77 14.15 21.59
C LEU A 333 4.17 13.25 22.75
N LEU A 334 4.18 13.81 23.96
CA LEU A 334 4.50 13.11 25.20
C LEU A 334 3.37 13.29 26.23
N ALA A 335 2.93 12.18 26.81
CA ALA A 335 2.01 12.17 27.95
C ALA A 335 2.66 11.55 29.20
N ASN A 336 2.00 11.73 30.35
CA ASN A 336 2.40 11.24 31.67
C ASN A 336 3.74 11.81 32.18
N THR A 337 4.05 13.09 31.93
CA THR A 337 5.33 13.67 32.34
C THR A 337 5.45 13.73 33.87
N LYS A 338 6.62 13.36 34.42
CA LYS A 338 6.87 13.14 35.87
C LYS A 338 6.51 14.30 36.79
N PHE A 339 6.34 15.50 36.25
CA PHE A 339 6.06 16.73 37.02
C PHE A 339 4.60 17.19 36.92
N THR A 340 3.76 16.48 36.17
CA THR A 340 2.40 16.92 35.82
C THR A 340 1.32 15.87 36.13
N SER A 341 1.70 14.61 36.32
CA SER A 341 0.76 13.49 36.41
C SER A 341 0.43 13.13 37.86
N GLN A 342 -0.80 13.41 38.29
CA GLN A 342 -1.34 12.88 39.55
C GLN A 342 -1.85 11.44 39.35
N PRO A 343 -1.91 10.60 40.41
CA PRO A 343 -2.56 9.29 40.32
C PRO A 343 -4.00 9.43 39.81
N GLY A 344 -4.36 8.70 38.76
CA GLY A 344 -5.66 8.82 38.09
C GLY A 344 -5.69 9.79 36.91
N TYR A 345 -4.53 10.30 36.47
CA TYR A 345 -4.42 11.15 35.29
C TYR A 345 -4.86 10.44 33.99
N ILE A 346 -5.57 11.19 33.13
CA ILE A 346 -6.06 10.76 31.83
C ILE A 346 -5.75 11.85 30.79
N GLY A 347 -4.83 11.57 29.86
CA GLY A 347 -4.55 12.47 28.74
C GLY A 347 -5.39 12.10 27.53
N ARG A 348 -6.18 13.02 26.97
CA ARG A 348 -6.98 12.81 25.75
C ARG A 348 -6.52 13.72 24.62
N LEU A 349 -6.21 13.14 23.48
CA LEU A 349 -5.93 13.84 22.24
C LEU A 349 -7.04 13.51 21.25
N TYR A 350 -7.79 14.53 20.83
CA TYR A 350 -8.91 14.41 19.89
C TYR A 350 -8.43 14.70 18.48
N GLY A 351 -8.69 13.78 17.56
CA GLY A 351 -8.47 13.99 16.13
C GLY A 351 -9.62 14.74 15.45
N PRO A 352 -9.46 15.01 14.14
CA PRO A 352 -10.51 15.62 13.32
C PRO A 352 -11.74 14.72 13.17
N THR A 353 -12.86 15.33 12.76
CA THR A 353 -14.08 14.58 12.43
C THR A 353 -13.89 13.81 11.12
N LEU A 354 -14.11 12.50 11.19
CA LEU A 354 -14.07 11.57 10.07
C LEU A 354 -15.49 11.30 9.57
N PRO A 355 -15.70 11.20 8.24
CA PRO A 355 -17.00 10.86 7.67
C PRO A 355 -17.44 9.43 8.01
N GLY A 356 -18.76 9.23 8.07
CA GLY A 356 -19.37 7.91 8.25
C GLY A 356 -19.35 7.06 6.97
N ASN A 357 -19.72 5.80 7.10
CA ASN A 357 -19.80 4.76 6.05
C ASN A 357 -18.50 4.47 5.29
N LEU A 358 -17.37 5.05 5.70
CA LEU A 358 -16.06 4.76 5.15
C LEU A 358 -15.26 3.84 6.07
N GLN A 359 -14.47 2.97 5.46
CA GLN A 359 -13.48 2.17 6.17
C GLN A 359 -12.16 2.92 6.20
N PHE A 360 -11.52 2.93 7.36
CA PHE A 360 -10.25 3.59 7.59
C PHE A 360 -9.22 2.61 8.11
N CYS A 361 -7.99 2.80 7.66
CA CYS A 361 -6.79 2.27 8.29
C CYS A 361 -6.05 3.40 8.98
N LEU A 362 -6.02 3.33 10.31
CA LEU A 362 -5.27 4.22 11.18
C LEU A 362 -3.92 3.58 11.50
N ARG A 363 -2.84 4.33 11.26
CA ARG A 363 -1.49 4.00 11.68
C ARG A 363 -0.94 5.10 12.57
N PHE A 364 -0.14 4.73 13.56
CA PHE A 364 0.58 5.68 14.39
C PHE A 364 1.75 4.99 15.08
N TYR A 365 2.75 5.77 15.47
CA TYR A 365 3.90 5.28 16.22
C TYR A 365 3.78 5.67 17.68
N TYR A 366 4.12 4.73 18.56
CA TYR A 366 4.16 4.99 19.99
C TYR A 366 5.39 4.36 20.63
N ALA A 367 5.88 4.98 21.69
CA ALA A 367 6.97 4.43 22.50
C ALA A 367 6.65 4.58 23.98
N LEU A 368 6.88 3.51 24.74
CA LEU A 368 6.60 3.43 26.17
C LEU A 368 7.90 3.34 26.97
N TYR A 369 8.04 4.21 27.98
CA TYR A 369 9.22 4.27 28.85
C TYR A 369 8.85 4.18 30.33
N GLY A 370 9.59 3.40 31.10
CA GLY A 370 9.47 3.41 32.58
C GLY A 370 8.25 2.70 33.16
N PHE A 371 7.47 1.98 32.36
CA PHE A 371 6.35 1.16 32.85
C PHE A 371 6.82 -0.18 33.44
N PHE A 372 6.25 -0.57 34.58
CA PHE A 372 6.33 -1.94 35.11
C PHE A 372 5.23 -2.83 34.53
N LYS A 373 4.00 -2.31 34.39
CA LYS A 373 2.88 -2.95 33.70
C LYS A 373 2.37 -2.03 32.58
N MET A 374 2.53 -2.46 31.34
CA MET A 374 2.25 -1.63 30.15
C MET A 374 0.80 -1.76 29.66
N SER A 375 0.11 -2.84 30.02
CA SER A 375 -1.24 -3.14 29.54
C SER A 375 -2.24 -2.00 29.82
N GLY A 376 -2.78 -1.43 28.74
CA GLY A 376 -3.77 -0.36 28.77
C GLY A 376 -3.23 1.03 29.09
N SER A 377 -1.92 1.27 29.01
CA SER A 377 -1.33 2.60 29.23
C SER A 377 -1.67 3.60 28.11
N LEU A 378 -1.82 3.11 26.89
CA LEU A 378 -2.31 3.84 25.72
C LEU A 378 -3.46 3.05 25.09
N ALA A 379 -4.54 3.74 24.75
CA ALA A 379 -5.69 3.17 24.08
C ALA A 379 -6.24 4.15 23.05
N VAL A 380 -6.85 3.60 22.00
CA VAL A 380 -7.52 4.36 20.96
C VAL A 380 -9.02 4.10 21.07
N TYR A 381 -9.78 5.19 21.09
CA TYR A 381 -11.22 5.17 21.15
C TYR A 381 -11.83 5.86 19.94
N ILE A 382 -13.04 5.43 19.60
CA ILE A 382 -13.91 6.12 18.63
C ILE A 382 -15.04 6.79 19.39
N PHE A 383 -15.21 8.08 19.12
CA PHE A 383 -16.25 8.93 19.67
C PHE A 383 -17.17 9.34 18.53
N GLU A 384 -18.44 8.94 18.57
CA GLU A 384 -19.46 9.42 17.62
C GLU A 384 -19.85 10.87 17.91
N GLU A 385 -20.32 11.63 16.92
CA GLU A 385 -20.53 13.09 16.99
C GLU A 385 -21.41 13.56 18.17
N ASN A 386 -22.28 12.69 18.70
CA ASN A 386 -23.09 12.99 19.90
C ASN A 386 -22.39 12.68 21.24
N HIS A 387 -21.15 12.19 21.23
CA HIS A 387 -20.38 11.73 22.40
C HIS A 387 -21.08 10.66 23.26
N VAL A 388 -22.15 10.04 22.75
CA VAL A 388 -22.98 9.07 23.50
C VAL A 388 -22.31 7.70 23.58
N VAL A 389 -21.59 7.32 22.52
CA VAL A 389 -20.93 6.01 22.42
C VAL A 389 -19.43 6.20 22.35
N GLN A 390 -18.73 5.62 23.33
CA GLN A 390 -17.28 5.53 23.36
C GLN A 390 -16.90 4.06 23.17
N GLU A 391 -16.35 3.73 22.01
CA GLU A 391 -15.89 2.37 21.70
C GLU A 391 -14.37 2.31 21.75
N LYS A 392 -13.82 1.37 22.51
CA LYS A 392 -12.37 1.12 22.54
C LYS A 392 -12.02 0.19 21.39
N ILE A 393 -11.32 0.70 20.38
CA ILE A 393 -10.92 -0.09 19.20
C ILE A 393 -9.53 -0.72 19.37
N TRP A 394 -8.68 -0.16 20.22
CA TRP A 394 -7.34 -0.67 20.46
C TRP A 394 -6.79 -0.28 21.83
N SER A 395 -5.92 -1.11 22.39
CA SER A 395 -5.09 -0.76 23.55
C SER A 395 -3.81 -1.56 23.56
N VAL A 396 -2.72 -0.92 23.96
CA VAL A 396 -1.43 -1.59 24.10
C VAL A 396 -1.53 -2.75 25.12
N LEU A 397 -1.03 -3.92 24.72
CA LEU A 397 -0.95 -5.11 25.57
C LEU A 397 0.46 -5.25 26.14
N ASP A 398 1.44 -5.33 25.25
CA ASP A 398 2.87 -5.40 25.52
C ASP A 398 3.61 -4.62 24.41
N SER A 399 4.76 -4.04 24.73
CA SER A 399 5.56 -3.24 23.79
C SER A 399 7.04 -3.26 24.18
N PRO A 400 7.97 -3.34 23.21
CA PRO A 400 9.39 -3.24 23.50
C PRO A 400 9.71 -1.89 24.15
N LYS A 401 10.35 -1.93 25.33
CA LYS A 401 10.63 -0.71 26.11
C LYS A 401 11.54 0.24 25.35
N GLY A 402 11.03 1.45 25.10
CA GLY A 402 11.77 2.52 24.43
C GLY A 402 12.14 2.22 22.98
N VAL A 403 11.26 1.51 22.26
CA VAL A 403 11.32 1.36 20.81
C VAL A 403 10.05 1.97 20.25
N TRP A 404 10.18 2.83 19.25
CA TRP A 404 9.03 3.29 18.48
C TRP A 404 8.39 2.10 17.79
N THR A 405 7.13 1.83 18.13
CA THR A 405 6.38 0.69 17.62
C THR A 405 5.19 1.21 16.83
N GLN A 406 4.98 0.70 15.63
CA GLN A 406 3.81 1.02 14.84
C GLN A 406 2.59 0.25 15.34
N ALA A 407 1.44 0.91 15.40
CA ALA A 407 0.14 0.29 15.59
C ALA A 407 -0.71 0.51 14.33
N GLU A 408 -1.43 -0.53 13.92
CA GLU A 408 -2.36 -0.49 12.80
C GLU A 408 -3.76 -0.90 13.27
N ILE A 409 -4.78 -0.12 12.87
CA ILE A 409 -6.16 -0.38 13.27
C ILE A 409 -7.09 -0.12 12.07
N SER A 410 -7.86 -1.14 11.70
CA SER A 410 -8.93 -1.01 10.70
C SER A 410 -10.28 -0.84 11.38
N PHE A 411 -11.04 0.18 11.00
CA PHE A 411 -12.40 0.40 11.53
C PHE A 411 -13.33 1.04 10.50
N LYS A 412 -14.64 0.78 10.62
CA LYS A 412 -15.73 1.41 9.83
C LYS A 412 -16.83 1.80 10.81
N LYS A 413 -17.39 3.01 10.65
CA LYS A 413 -18.52 3.49 11.44
C LYS A 413 -19.61 4.05 10.54
N PRO A 414 -20.89 3.81 10.84
CA PRO A 414 -21.99 4.30 10.00
C PRO A 414 -22.17 5.82 10.11
N MET A 415 -21.87 6.39 11.28
CA MET A 415 -21.99 7.81 11.57
C MET A 415 -20.63 8.50 11.59
N PRO A 416 -20.56 9.83 11.36
CA PRO A 416 -19.35 10.61 11.57
C PRO A 416 -18.76 10.41 12.97
N CYS A 417 -17.44 10.29 13.05
CA CYS A 417 -16.76 9.94 14.30
C CYS A 417 -15.39 10.62 14.44
N LYS A 418 -14.84 10.61 15.66
CA LYS A 418 -13.50 11.11 15.96
C LYS A 418 -12.65 10.00 16.57
N VAL A 419 -11.39 9.95 16.17
CA VAL A 419 -10.37 9.11 16.81
C VAL A 419 -9.81 9.87 18.02
N VAL A 420 -9.76 9.20 19.17
CA VAL A 420 -9.25 9.79 20.41
C VAL A 420 -8.17 8.89 21.01
N PHE A 421 -6.96 9.44 21.16
CA PHE A 421 -5.85 8.77 21.83
C PHE A 421 -5.91 9.08 23.32
N VAL A 422 -5.96 8.03 24.13
CA VAL A 422 -6.12 8.13 25.58
C VAL A 422 -4.96 7.47 26.28
N SER A 423 -4.21 8.24 27.06
CA SER A 423 -3.16 7.76 27.95
C SER A 423 -3.68 7.68 29.39
N TRP A 424 -3.30 6.62 30.10
CA TRP A 424 -3.75 6.37 31.48
C TRP A 424 -2.57 6.22 32.43
N CYS A 425 -2.64 6.90 33.57
CA CYS A 425 -1.70 6.80 34.67
C CYS A 425 -2.44 6.39 35.96
N LYS A 426 -2.57 5.08 36.19
CA LYS A 426 -3.39 4.52 37.29
C LYS A 426 -2.80 4.75 38.69
N SER A 427 -1.47 4.65 38.82
CA SER A 427 -0.76 4.74 40.10
C SER A 427 0.62 5.30 39.86
N PHE A 428 1.11 6.17 40.76
CA PHE A 428 2.42 6.83 40.64
C PHE A 428 3.57 5.85 40.34
N TRP A 429 3.52 4.63 40.89
CA TRP A 429 4.54 3.60 40.71
C TRP A 429 4.47 2.88 39.35
N ASP A 430 3.33 2.93 38.68
CA ASP A 430 3.07 2.28 37.39
C ASP A 430 3.03 3.27 36.23
N CYS A 431 3.21 4.58 36.47
CA CYS A 431 3.16 5.60 35.43
C CYS A 431 4.52 5.76 34.74
N GLY A 432 4.58 5.28 33.50
CA GLY A 432 5.65 5.58 32.57
C GLY A 432 5.25 6.69 31.58
N LEU A 433 6.22 7.11 30.77
CA LEU A 433 6.04 8.08 29.71
C LEU A 433 5.45 7.40 28.46
N VAL A 434 4.46 8.03 27.84
CA VAL A 434 3.87 7.60 26.58
C VAL A 434 4.24 8.62 25.52
N ALA A 435 5.02 8.21 24.52
CA ALA A 435 5.29 9.01 23.34
C ALA A 435 4.37 8.57 22.21
N LEU A 436 3.88 9.53 21.42
CA LEU A 436 3.00 9.34 20.27
C LEU A 436 3.50 10.20 19.13
N ASP A 437 3.53 9.64 17.93
CA ASP A 437 4.07 10.30 16.75
C ASP A 437 3.49 9.72 15.45
N ASP A 438 3.72 10.40 14.33
CA ASP A 438 3.45 9.92 12.97
C ASP A 438 2.07 9.28 12.79
N ILE A 439 1.02 10.01 13.17
CA ILE A 439 -0.36 9.58 12.96
C ILE A 439 -0.69 9.71 11.48
N SER A 440 -1.14 8.62 10.86
CA SER A 440 -1.59 8.62 9.47
C SER A 440 -2.91 7.86 9.33
N LEU A 441 -3.74 8.36 8.43
CA LEU A 441 -5.01 7.75 8.07
C LEU A 441 -5.01 7.46 6.58
N SER A 442 -5.51 6.28 6.21
CA SER A 442 -5.74 5.89 4.81
C SER A 442 -7.12 5.26 4.69
N LEU A 443 -7.73 5.33 3.50
CA LEU A 443 -9.01 4.68 3.23
C LEU A 443 -8.80 3.19 2.98
N GLY A 444 -9.72 2.37 3.47
CA GLY A 444 -9.68 0.90 3.35
C GLY A 444 -9.10 0.20 4.58
N SER A 445 -8.85 -1.11 4.43
CA SER A 445 -8.29 -1.97 5.48
C SER A 445 -6.77 -1.84 5.56
N CYS A 446 -6.18 -1.91 6.76
CA CYS A 446 -4.70 -1.91 6.91
C CYS A 446 -4.05 -3.11 6.22
N GLN A 447 -4.74 -4.26 6.24
CA GLN A 447 -4.31 -5.48 5.56
C GLN A 447 -4.37 -5.37 4.03
N ALA A 448 -5.08 -4.38 3.49
CA ALA A 448 -5.04 -4.13 2.05
C ALA A 448 -3.65 -3.65 1.62
N ALA A 449 -2.89 -2.95 2.48
CA ALA A 449 -1.54 -2.48 2.15
C ALA A 449 -0.55 -3.64 1.91
N ASP A 450 -0.70 -4.77 2.60
CA ASP A 450 0.10 -5.98 2.36
C ASP A 450 -0.19 -6.63 1.00
N LEU A 451 -1.39 -6.41 0.46
CA LEU A 451 -1.87 -6.85 -0.84
C LEU A 451 -1.63 -5.81 -1.95
N LEU A 452 -1.35 -4.55 -1.58
CA LEU A 452 -0.92 -3.51 -2.49
C LEU A 452 0.57 -3.68 -2.81
N LEU A 453 0.95 -3.27 -4.01
CA LEU A 453 2.32 -3.42 -4.50
C LEU A 453 3.22 -2.40 -3.78
N PRO A 454 4.46 -2.79 -3.41
CA PRO A 454 5.39 -1.90 -2.71
C PRO A 454 5.61 -0.62 -3.52
N SER A 455 5.80 0.50 -2.81
CA SER A 455 6.01 1.76 -3.50
C SER A 455 7.33 1.71 -4.29
N PRO A 456 7.38 2.33 -5.48
CA PRO A 456 8.54 2.18 -6.35
C PRO A 456 9.79 2.80 -5.72
N GLY A 457 10.88 2.04 -5.68
CA GLY A 457 12.14 2.53 -5.11
C GLY A 457 12.21 2.50 -3.58
N GLU A 458 11.23 1.89 -2.90
CA GLU A 458 11.24 1.70 -1.45
C GLU A 458 11.79 0.33 -1.05
N CYS A 459 12.52 0.27 0.06
CA CYS A 459 12.96 -0.95 0.71
C CYS A 459 13.00 -0.80 2.23
N THR A 460 12.03 -1.43 2.89
CA THR A 460 11.90 -1.52 4.36
C THR A 460 12.48 -2.81 4.94
N PHE A 461 13.03 -3.68 4.09
CA PHE A 461 13.54 -5.00 4.47
C PHE A 461 12.54 -5.96 5.15
N GLU A 462 11.23 -5.67 5.22
CA GLU A 462 10.25 -6.53 5.90
C GLU A 462 10.04 -7.89 5.24
N LYS A 463 10.12 -7.96 3.91
CA LYS A 463 9.96 -9.21 3.13
C LYS A 463 11.31 -9.86 2.84
N ASP A 464 12.22 -9.14 2.20
CA ASP A 464 13.53 -9.62 1.74
C ASP A 464 14.56 -8.46 1.66
N GLU A 465 15.67 -8.63 0.94
CA GLU A 465 16.68 -7.57 0.70
C GLU A 465 16.27 -6.62 -0.46
N CYS A 466 15.03 -6.70 -0.93
CA CYS A 466 14.45 -5.92 -2.02
C CYS A 466 15.31 -5.97 -3.30
N VAL A 467 15.84 -4.81 -3.70
CA VAL A 467 16.68 -4.61 -4.87
C VAL A 467 18.17 -4.59 -4.53
N PHE A 468 18.54 -4.89 -3.29
CA PHE A 468 19.92 -4.81 -2.84
C PHE A 468 20.63 -6.16 -2.90
N THR A 469 21.94 -6.11 -3.19
CA THR A 469 22.82 -7.26 -3.19
C THR A 469 24.10 -6.93 -2.44
N GLN A 470 24.74 -7.95 -1.86
CA GLN A 470 25.99 -7.76 -1.11
C GLN A 470 27.21 -8.07 -1.98
N LYS A 471 28.12 -7.11 -2.07
CA LYS A 471 29.40 -7.31 -2.78
C LYS A 471 30.43 -7.92 -1.83
N LYS A 472 30.77 -9.20 -2.06
CA LYS A 472 31.77 -9.92 -1.26
C LYS A 472 33.20 -9.44 -1.57
N ARG A 473 33.65 -8.38 -0.90
CA ARG A 473 35.06 -7.95 -0.85
C ARG A 473 35.64 -8.25 0.54
N GLY A 474 36.05 -9.51 0.76
CA GLY A 474 36.56 -9.98 2.05
C GLY A 474 35.49 -10.67 2.92
N ARG A 475 35.65 -10.64 4.25
CA ARG A 475 34.74 -11.29 5.21
C ARG A 475 33.67 -10.37 5.82
N GLY A 476 33.64 -9.08 5.48
CA GLY A 476 32.62 -8.15 5.96
C GLY A 476 31.32 -8.33 5.20
N SER A 477 30.20 -8.40 5.91
CA SER A 477 28.87 -8.56 5.34
C SER A 477 27.84 -7.77 6.12
N TRP A 478 26.81 -7.32 5.41
CA TRP A 478 25.57 -6.87 6.01
C TRP A 478 24.70 -8.08 6.37
N HIS A 479 23.90 -7.93 7.41
CA HIS A 479 23.03 -8.97 7.92
C HIS A 479 21.63 -8.38 8.10
N ARG A 480 20.62 -9.11 7.61
CA ARG A 480 19.22 -8.80 7.90
C ARG A 480 18.85 -9.33 9.27
N LYS A 481 18.28 -8.51 10.13
CA LYS A 481 17.95 -8.89 11.52
C LYS A 481 16.67 -8.27 12.02
N ARG A 482 15.98 -9.02 12.88
CA ARG A 482 14.83 -8.58 13.69
C ARG A 482 15.23 -8.45 15.16
N GLY A 483 14.74 -7.39 15.80
CA GLY A 483 15.01 -7.09 17.21
C GLY A 483 16.46 -6.62 17.48
N PRO A 484 16.94 -6.66 18.74
CA PRO A 484 18.21 -6.06 19.12
C PRO A 484 19.43 -6.82 18.58
N THR A 485 20.52 -6.11 18.30
CA THR A 485 21.79 -6.74 17.89
C THR A 485 22.38 -7.61 19.00
N PRO A 486 23.13 -8.68 18.67
CA PRO A 486 23.80 -9.55 19.64
C PRO A 486 24.77 -8.82 20.57
N THR A 487 25.49 -7.81 20.07
CA THR A 487 26.49 -7.09 20.85
C THR A 487 25.81 -6.02 21.72
N SER A 488 26.01 -6.09 23.04
CA SER A 488 25.42 -5.11 23.96
C SER A 488 26.02 -3.71 23.81
N TYR A 489 25.21 -2.69 24.13
CA TYR A 489 25.59 -1.26 24.08
C TYR A 489 25.98 -0.76 22.68
N THR A 490 25.40 -1.36 21.64
CA THR A 490 25.49 -0.92 20.24
C THR A 490 24.25 -1.42 19.50
N GLY A 491 24.07 -0.98 18.26
CA GLY A 491 22.97 -1.39 17.40
C GLY A 491 21.57 -0.93 17.86
N PRO A 492 20.59 -1.00 16.97
CA PRO A 492 19.22 -0.64 17.29
C PRO A 492 18.52 -1.74 18.10
N ARG A 493 17.45 -1.38 18.81
CA ARG A 493 16.60 -2.34 19.56
C ARG A 493 15.51 -3.00 18.69
N GLY A 494 15.19 -2.36 17.57
CA GLY A 494 14.20 -2.77 16.57
C GLY A 494 14.44 -1.98 15.29
N ASP A 495 13.82 -2.39 14.19
CA ASP A 495 13.76 -1.66 12.92
C ASP A 495 13.12 -0.27 13.10
N HIS A 496 13.26 0.57 12.08
CA HIS A 496 12.58 1.86 12.02
C HIS A 496 11.14 1.70 11.54
N THR A 497 10.89 0.84 10.55
CA THR A 497 9.58 0.71 9.87
C THR A 497 8.44 0.42 10.82
N THR A 498 8.59 -0.57 11.70
CA THR A 498 7.52 -1.07 12.59
C THR A 498 7.91 -1.14 14.06
N GLY A 499 9.21 -1.10 14.37
CA GLY A 499 9.80 -1.30 15.70
C GLY A 499 10.04 -2.77 16.09
N VAL A 500 9.42 -3.72 15.39
CA VAL A 500 9.54 -5.17 15.63
C VAL A 500 9.88 -5.98 14.36
N GLY A 501 10.10 -5.30 13.25
CA GLY A 501 10.41 -5.76 11.91
C GLY A 501 11.89 -6.06 11.67
N TYR A 502 12.34 -5.91 10.43
CA TYR A 502 13.66 -6.25 9.94
C TYR A 502 14.41 -5.02 9.44
N TYR A 503 15.72 -4.98 9.71
CA TYR A 503 16.63 -3.97 9.18
C TYR A 503 17.94 -4.63 8.72
N MET A 504 18.79 -3.88 8.00
CA MET A 504 20.13 -4.33 7.61
C MET A 504 21.18 -3.76 8.54
N TYR A 505 22.14 -4.56 9.01
CA TYR A 505 23.23 -4.08 9.85
C TYR A 505 24.54 -4.82 9.65
N ILE A 506 25.66 -4.21 10.05
CA ILE A 506 26.93 -4.92 10.21
C ILE A 506 27.11 -5.38 11.66
N GLU A 507 27.47 -6.64 11.84
CA GLU A 507 27.86 -7.17 13.15
C GLU A 507 29.34 -6.90 13.38
N ALA A 508 29.64 -5.86 14.16
CA ALA A 508 31.01 -5.45 14.39
C ALA A 508 31.83 -6.56 15.05
N SER A 509 31.25 -7.36 15.95
CA SER A 509 31.96 -8.47 16.60
C SER A 509 32.51 -9.53 15.63
N ASN A 510 31.88 -9.69 14.45
CA ASN A 510 32.29 -10.64 13.40
C ASN A 510 33.32 -10.09 12.40
N MET A 511 33.56 -8.78 12.43
CA MET A 511 34.46 -8.10 11.49
C MET A 511 35.83 -7.83 12.13
N VAL A 512 36.87 -7.44 11.40
CA VAL A 512 38.14 -6.89 11.98
C VAL A 512 38.18 -5.37 11.85
N TYR A 513 38.97 -4.67 12.68
CA TYR A 513 39.12 -3.20 12.59
C TYR A 513 39.43 -2.75 11.15
N GLY A 514 38.70 -1.75 10.65
CA GLY A 514 38.86 -1.22 9.30
C GLY A 514 38.28 -2.10 8.18
N GLN A 515 37.71 -3.25 8.51
CA GLN A 515 37.02 -4.09 7.53
C GLN A 515 35.74 -3.42 7.05
N ARG A 516 35.41 -3.66 5.78
CA ARG A 516 34.32 -3.01 5.06
C ARG A 516 33.25 -4.01 4.66
N ALA A 517 32.00 -3.57 4.63
CA ALA A 517 30.86 -4.29 4.07
C ALA A 517 30.13 -3.38 3.07
N TYR A 518 29.67 -3.96 1.97
CA TYR A 518 29.06 -3.23 0.85
C TYR A 518 27.66 -3.78 0.56
N LEU A 519 26.66 -2.91 0.64
CA LEU A 519 25.31 -3.18 0.17
C LEU A 519 25.07 -2.34 -1.08
N VAL A 520 24.72 -2.98 -2.20
CA VAL A 520 24.70 -2.37 -3.53
C VAL A 520 23.31 -2.51 -4.12
N SER A 521 22.71 -1.41 -4.57
CA SER A 521 21.42 -1.44 -5.28
C SER A 521 21.53 -2.17 -6.61
N ARG A 522 20.40 -2.63 -7.15
CA ARG A 522 20.29 -2.96 -8.57
C ARG A 522 20.69 -1.74 -9.43
N PRO A 523 21.08 -1.93 -10.70
CA PRO A 523 21.24 -0.83 -11.63
C PRO A 523 19.96 0.01 -11.71
N LEU A 524 20.08 1.29 -11.36
CA LEU A 524 19.05 2.31 -11.47
C LEU A 524 19.21 3.03 -12.81
N ARG A 525 18.10 3.44 -13.42
CA ARG A 525 18.10 4.11 -14.73
C ARG A 525 18.63 5.53 -14.59
N GLY A 526 19.49 5.93 -15.52
CA GLY A 526 19.91 7.33 -15.66
C GLY A 526 18.74 8.23 -16.02
N THR A 527 18.65 9.39 -15.38
CA THR A 527 17.58 10.37 -15.58
C THR A 527 18.16 11.77 -15.62
N SER A 528 17.64 12.62 -16.51
CA SER A 528 17.95 14.04 -16.47
C SER A 528 17.26 14.71 -15.28
N GLY A 529 18.05 15.31 -14.39
CA GLY A 529 17.57 16.07 -13.24
C GLY A 529 17.86 15.42 -11.89
N LYS A 530 17.56 16.17 -10.83
CA LYS A 530 17.79 15.80 -9.43
C LYS A 530 16.97 14.58 -9.02
N GLN A 531 17.59 13.74 -8.20
CA GLN A 531 16.98 12.63 -7.50
C GLN A 531 17.24 12.81 -6.00
N CYS A 532 16.34 12.26 -5.19
CA CYS A 532 16.48 12.25 -3.75
C CYS A 532 16.57 10.80 -3.24
N LEU A 533 17.56 10.53 -2.41
CA LEU A 533 17.68 9.30 -1.64
C LEU A 533 17.47 9.64 -0.18
N THR A 534 16.45 9.04 0.42
CA THR A 534 16.22 9.05 1.87
C THR A 534 16.39 7.65 2.43
N PHE A 535 16.89 7.55 3.64
CA PHE A 535 17.06 6.29 4.37
C PHE A 535 17.21 6.58 5.85
N PHE A 536 17.01 5.59 6.70
CA PHE A 536 17.29 5.69 8.12
C PHE A 536 18.58 4.95 8.46
N TYR A 537 19.35 5.49 9.40
CA TYR A 537 20.58 4.88 9.86
C TYR A 537 20.70 4.91 11.38
N HIS A 538 21.36 3.89 11.93
CA HIS A 538 21.65 3.77 13.36
C HIS A 538 23.15 3.53 13.56
N MET A 539 23.77 4.37 14.38
CA MET A 539 25.21 4.33 14.68
C MET A 539 25.41 4.69 16.15
N TYR A 540 25.50 3.67 17.01
CA TYR A 540 25.61 3.82 18.46
C TYR A 540 26.68 2.89 19.04
N GLY A 541 27.45 3.40 20.01
CA GLY A 541 28.48 2.64 20.71
C GLY A 541 29.87 3.26 20.61
N ALA A 542 30.63 3.15 21.70
CA ALA A 542 31.97 3.73 21.78
C ALA A 542 32.91 3.11 20.73
N GLY A 543 33.54 3.96 19.93
CA GLY A 543 34.43 3.52 18.85
C GLY A 543 33.69 3.03 17.60
N THR A 544 32.45 3.50 17.38
CA THR A 544 31.68 3.29 16.14
C THR A 544 32.47 3.75 14.92
N GLY A 545 32.34 3.01 13.82
CA GLY A 545 33.11 3.20 12.60
C GLY A 545 32.55 4.26 11.67
N LEU A 546 32.45 3.92 10.38
CA LEU A 546 32.07 4.83 9.31
C LEU A 546 30.89 4.25 8.51
N LEU A 547 29.93 5.10 8.15
CA LEU A 547 28.93 4.83 7.13
C LEU A 547 29.08 5.84 6.00
N SER A 548 29.19 5.35 4.77
CA SER A 548 29.31 6.16 3.56
C SER A 548 28.32 5.69 2.50
N VAL A 549 27.82 6.63 1.70
CA VAL A 549 27.00 6.35 0.51
C VAL A 549 27.74 6.84 -0.72
N TYR A 550 27.86 5.97 -1.72
CA TYR A 550 28.52 6.25 -2.98
C TYR A 550 27.58 6.05 -4.17
N LEU A 551 27.80 6.82 -5.22
CA LEU A 551 27.22 6.62 -6.54
C LEU A 551 28.28 6.04 -7.47
N LYS A 552 27.94 4.94 -8.14
CA LYS A 552 28.80 4.34 -9.18
C LYS A 552 28.07 4.37 -10.53
N LYS A 553 28.60 5.09 -11.51
CA LYS A 553 28.05 5.14 -12.88
C LYS A 553 28.37 3.85 -13.64
N GLU A 554 27.47 3.43 -14.52
CA GLU A 554 27.67 2.28 -15.39
C GLU A 554 28.82 2.56 -16.37
N GLY A 555 29.76 1.62 -16.47
CA GLY A 555 30.95 1.76 -17.32
C GLY A 555 32.09 2.59 -16.70
N ASP A 556 31.87 3.21 -15.54
CA ASP A 556 32.91 3.87 -14.75
C ASP A 556 33.37 2.97 -13.60
N ASP A 557 34.64 3.07 -13.23
CA ASP A 557 35.18 2.41 -12.03
C ASP A 557 35.26 3.35 -10.83
N GLU A 558 35.09 4.67 -11.01
CA GLU A 558 35.05 5.65 -9.93
C GLU A 558 33.76 5.54 -9.09
N GLU A 559 33.93 5.54 -7.76
CA GLU A 559 32.84 5.58 -6.78
C GLU A 559 32.75 7.02 -6.22
N ILE A 560 31.71 7.77 -6.62
CA ILE A 560 31.52 9.18 -6.25
C ILE A 560 30.92 9.26 -4.85
N PRO A 561 31.57 9.90 -3.85
CA PRO A 561 31.04 10.01 -2.50
C PRO A 561 29.87 10.99 -2.44
N LEU A 562 28.70 10.53 -1.97
CA LEU A 562 27.51 11.36 -1.80
C LEU A 562 27.30 11.78 -0.34
N TRP A 563 27.56 10.88 0.61
CA TRP A 563 27.26 11.12 2.02
C TRP A 563 28.17 10.32 2.94
N ARG A 564 28.43 10.84 4.14
CA ARG A 564 29.32 10.21 5.11
C ARG A 564 29.02 10.61 6.56
N ARG A 565 29.05 9.64 7.49
CA ARG A 565 29.02 9.86 8.94
C ARG A 565 30.02 8.96 9.66
N THR A 566 30.67 9.52 10.68
CA THR A 566 31.74 8.89 11.45
C THR A 566 31.40 8.87 12.93
N GLY A 567 31.73 7.78 13.61
CA GLY A 567 31.63 7.69 15.06
C GLY A 567 30.20 7.49 15.54
N GLU A 568 30.02 7.66 16.85
CA GLU A 568 28.73 7.51 17.51
C GLU A 568 27.81 8.69 17.17
N GLN A 569 26.56 8.41 16.79
CA GLN A 569 25.63 9.41 16.24
C GLN A 569 24.37 9.58 17.11
N SER A 570 23.67 8.49 17.44
CA SER A 570 22.43 8.49 18.23
C SER A 570 22.03 7.07 18.62
N ILE A 571 21.35 6.92 19.76
CA ILE A 571 20.64 5.68 20.13
C ILE A 571 19.34 5.48 19.33
N SER A 572 18.86 6.53 18.66
CA SER A 572 17.69 6.50 17.78
C SER A 572 18.11 6.33 16.33
N TRP A 573 17.18 5.82 15.51
CA TRP A 573 17.28 5.93 14.06
C TRP A 573 17.34 7.41 13.66
N LEU A 574 18.20 7.75 12.71
CA LEU A 574 18.35 9.09 12.17
C LEU A 574 18.10 9.05 10.66
N ARG A 575 17.39 10.04 10.14
CA ARG A 575 17.17 10.16 8.70
C ARG A 575 18.41 10.70 7.99
N GLY A 576 18.85 9.99 6.95
CA GLY A 576 19.77 10.45 5.94
C GLY A 576 19.00 10.96 4.72
N LEU A 577 19.43 12.09 4.17
CA LEU A 577 18.85 12.73 3.00
C LEU A 577 19.99 13.13 2.06
N ILE A 578 19.90 12.70 0.81
CA ILE A 578 20.96 12.82 -0.19
C ILE A 578 20.33 13.25 -1.52
N GLU A 579 20.66 14.45 -1.96
CA GLU A 579 20.36 14.91 -3.31
C GLU A 579 21.51 14.50 -4.25
N TYR A 580 21.18 13.92 -5.41
CA TYR A 580 22.17 13.50 -6.40
C TYR A 580 21.61 13.54 -7.82
N GLU A 581 22.49 13.46 -8.82
CA GLU A 581 22.13 13.47 -10.24
C GLU A 581 22.95 12.43 -11.00
N SER A 582 22.32 11.70 -11.93
CA SER A 582 23.02 10.81 -12.85
C SER A 582 22.24 10.64 -14.15
N ASP A 583 22.86 11.05 -15.25
CA ASP A 583 22.37 10.96 -16.62
C ASP A 583 22.58 9.56 -17.26
N THR A 584 23.49 8.80 -16.69
CA THR A 584 23.81 7.41 -17.05
C THR A 584 23.26 6.48 -15.99
N ASN A 585 23.01 5.21 -16.33
CA ASN A 585 22.63 4.21 -15.34
C ASN A 585 23.68 4.14 -14.23
N TYR A 586 23.24 3.85 -13.00
CA TYR A 586 24.11 3.93 -11.84
C TYR A 586 23.67 2.94 -10.76
N GLN A 587 24.53 2.73 -9.78
CA GLN A 587 24.23 1.98 -8.57
C GLN A 587 24.54 2.85 -7.35
N ILE A 588 23.75 2.69 -6.30
CA ILE A 588 24.00 3.28 -4.99
C ILE A 588 24.62 2.22 -4.08
N ILE A 589 25.70 2.58 -3.41
CA ILE A 589 26.50 1.70 -2.57
C ILE A 589 26.53 2.25 -1.15
N PHE A 590 26.00 1.48 -0.21
CA PHE A 590 26.19 1.71 1.22
C PHE A 590 27.43 0.94 1.68
N GLU A 591 28.46 1.69 2.09
CA GLU A 591 29.68 1.14 2.68
C GLU A 591 29.67 1.38 4.19
N ALA A 592 29.74 0.31 4.97
CA ALA A 592 29.99 0.39 6.41
C ALA A 592 31.38 -0.15 6.73
N ILE A 593 32.14 0.59 7.55
CA ILE A 593 33.47 0.21 8.01
C ILE A 593 33.42 -0.03 9.52
N ARG A 594 33.90 -1.19 9.98
CA ARG A 594 34.01 -1.48 11.41
C ARG A 594 34.98 -0.51 12.10
N GLY A 595 34.54 0.07 13.21
CA GLY A 595 35.36 0.92 14.06
C GLY A 595 36.33 0.15 14.97
N VAL A 596 37.01 0.88 15.84
CA VAL A 596 38.05 0.32 16.75
C VAL A 596 37.48 -0.66 17.78
N SER A 597 36.19 -0.58 18.07
CA SER A 597 35.49 -1.36 19.10
C SER A 597 34.59 -2.42 18.48
N ILE A 598 34.30 -3.48 19.23
CA ILE A 598 33.22 -4.43 18.87
C ILE A 598 31.83 -3.81 19.07
N ARG A 599 31.72 -2.70 19.81
CA ARG A 599 30.48 -1.92 20.00
C ARG A 599 30.31 -0.90 18.87
N SER A 600 30.47 -1.35 17.63
CA SER A 600 30.45 -0.48 16.44
C SER A 600 29.46 -0.96 15.38
N ASP A 601 28.38 -1.62 15.81
CA ASP A 601 27.30 -2.03 14.91
C ASP A 601 26.73 -0.78 14.22
N THR A 602 26.48 -0.89 12.93
CA THR A 602 25.90 0.16 12.10
C THR A 602 24.76 -0.46 11.32
N ALA A 603 23.58 0.17 11.38
CA ALA A 603 22.38 -0.31 10.72
C ALA A 603 21.78 0.73 9.79
N ILE A 604 21.04 0.26 8.78
CA ILE A 604 20.25 1.06 7.85
C ILE A 604 18.87 0.43 7.67
N ASP A 605 17.90 1.28 7.35
CA ASP A 605 16.51 0.89 7.16
C ASP A 605 15.76 1.89 6.26
N ASP A 606 14.55 1.55 5.83
CA ASP A 606 13.59 2.44 5.13
C ASP A 606 14.24 3.25 3.98
N ILE A 607 14.88 2.56 3.05
CA ILE A 607 15.56 3.19 1.91
C ILE A 607 14.51 3.57 0.87
N LEU A 608 14.50 4.83 0.44
CA LEU A 608 13.57 5.34 -0.56
C LEU A 608 14.30 6.19 -1.60
N PHE A 609 14.10 5.84 -2.87
CA PHE A 609 14.49 6.64 -4.02
C PHE A 609 13.30 7.45 -4.52
N GLN A 610 13.47 8.75 -4.70
CA GLN A 610 12.43 9.65 -5.22
C GLN A 610 12.98 10.49 -6.37
N ALA A 611 12.13 10.76 -7.35
CA ALA A 611 12.45 11.69 -8.42
C ALA A 611 12.29 13.15 -7.94
N GLY A 612 13.17 14.03 -8.41
CA GLY A 612 13.19 15.44 -8.03
C GLY A 612 14.20 15.76 -6.92
N PRO A 613 14.33 17.06 -6.57
CA PRO A 613 15.17 17.49 -5.47
C PRO A 613 14.63 16.94 -4.14
N CYS A 614 15.51 16.82 -3.15
CA CYS A 614 15.06 16.51 -1.81
C CYS A 614 14.27 17.70 -1.24
N LEU A 615 13.06 17.46 -0.76
CA LEU A 615 12.29 18.46 -0.05
C LEU A 615 12.79 18.53 1.39
N GLU A 616 13.63 19.51 1.70
CA GLU A 616 13.98 19.83 3.09
C GLU A 616 12.78 20.51 3.77
N VAL A 617 12.43 20.04 4.96
CA VAL A 617 11.81 20.91 5.97
C VAL A 617 12.96 21.78 6.48
N GLU A 618 12.92 23.09 6.23
CA GLU A 618 14.02 24.04 6.41
C GLU A 618 14.86 23.79 7.69
N GLU A 619 16.07 23.26 7.53
CA GLU A 619 17.06 23.20 8.59
C GLU A 619 17.77 24.56 8.71
N ILE A 620 17.51 25.29 9.81
CA ILE A 620 18.36 26.43 10.19
C ILE A 620 19.74 25.86 10.57
N GLN A 621 20.69 26.01 9.65
CA GLN A 621 22.11 25.71 9.85
C GLN A 621 22.64 26.41 11.11
N PHE A 622 23.08 25.64 12.11
CA PHE A 622 24.03 26.14 13.10
C PHE A 622 25.43 25.66 12.74
N SER A 623 26.22 26.59 12.21
CA SER A 623 27.65 26.47 11.99
C SER A 623 28.38 26.00 13.24
N SER A 624 29.38 25.16 13.01
CA SER A 624 30.35 24.63 13.99
C SER A 624 30.84 25.66 15.02
N GLY A 625 30.65 25.34 16.30
CA GLY A 625 31.32 25.98 17.43
C GLY A 625 30.95 25.29 18.74
N TYR A 626 31.78 24.35 19.21
CA TYR A 626 31.84 23.99 20.65
C TYR A 626 32.79 25.01 21.34
N PRO A 627 32.74 25.23 22.68
CA PRO A 627 32.03 24.46 23.71
C PRO A 627 31.22 25.30 24.74
N ASP A 628 30.57 24.56 25.65
CA ASP A 628 30.10 24.92 27.00
C ASP A 628 28.77 25.68 27.17
N SER A 629 27.68 24.93 27.38
CA SER A 629 26.92 25.01 28.64
C SER A 629 25.96 23.82 28.80
N LEU A 630 26.01 23.23 29.99
CA LEU A 630 25.10 22.22 30.51
C LEU A 630 23.71 22.82 30.75
N ASN A 631 22.69 21.99 30.49
CA ASN A 631 21.33 22.05 31.03
C ASN A 631 20.57 23.37 30.83
N GLU A 632 19.70 23.40 29.82
CA GLU A 632 18.41 24.05 29.98
C GLU A 632 17.36 23.35 29.10
N ILE A 633 16.34 22.81 29.78
CA ILE A 633 15.06 22.46 29.18
C ILE A 633 14.31 23.79 29.11
N GLU A 634 14.08 24.33 27.93
CA GLU A 634 13.05 25.36 27.76
C GLU A 634 11.69 24.66 27.89
N TYR A 635 10.90 25.14 28.85
CA TYR A 635 9.59 24.61 29.27
C TYR A 635 8.49 24.88 28.26
#